data_AF-A0A6V7H1R8-F1
#
_entry.id   AF-A0A6V7H1R8-F1
#
_cell.length_a   1.000
_cell.length_b   1.000
_cell.length_c   1.000
_cell.angle_alpha   90.00
_cell.angle_beta   90.00
_cell.angle_gamma   90.00
#
_symmetry.space_group_name_H-M   'P 1'
#
loop_
_entity.id
_entity.type
_entity.pdbx_description
1 polymer ?
#
loop_
_entity_poly.entity_id
_entity_poly.type
_entity_poly.pdbx_seq_one_letter_code
_entity_poly.pdbx_strand_id
1 'polypeptide(L)'
;LAYEHFDGFVVLHGTDTLSYTASALSFMLESLGKIVILTGSQVPIFDSRSDGLDNFLSSLIIAANYNIPEVCVYFGTNLMRGNRTCKISATSFEAFDSPNFPPLAKANIKIEVDYRAIFRPCTLEKFHVHTSLNRNVGLLRIFPSMTTHLIKAFLQPPIEGVVLQSYGAGNVPMNREDIINELSAATRRGVIVVNITQCATGCVTNTYASGKLLDEAGA
;
A
#
# COMPACT_ATOMS: atom_id res chain seq x y z
N LEU A 1 19.07 4.69 -17.04
CA LEU A 1 19.54 4.04 -18.29
C LEU A 1 19.53 2.50 -18.25
N ALA A 2 18.94 1.83 -17.23
CA ALA A 2 18.76 0.37 -17.24
C ALA A 2 17.38 -0.08 -17.80
N TYR A 3 16.37 0.79 -17.72
CA TYR A 3 14.98 0.44 -18.04
C TYR A 3 14.78 -0.10 -19.47
N GLU A 4 15.49 0.46 -20.45
CA GLU A 4 15.38 0.07 -21.86
C GLU A 4 16.06 -1.28 -22.19
N HIS A 5 16.96 -1.76 -21.34
CA HIS A 5 17.79 -2.96 -21.63
C HIS A 5 17.18 -4.28 -21.13
N PHE A 6 16.10 -4.24 -20.38
CA PHE A 6 15.45 -5.43 -19.80
C PHE A 6 13.95 -5.41 -20.06
N ASP A 7 13.32 -6.58 -20.13
CA ASP A 7 11.88 -6.71 -20.40
C ASP A 7 11.01 -6.63 -19.13
N GLY A 8 11.61 -6.88 -17.97
CA GLY A 8 10.97 -6.81 -16.67
C GLY A 8 12.00 -6.79 -15.53
N PHE A 9 11.54 -6.50 -14.32
CA PHE A 9 12.41 -6.35 -13.15
C PHE A 9 11.89 -7.20 -12.00
N VAL A 10 12.79 -7.97 -11.38
CA VAL A 10 12.53 -8.66 -10.11
C VAL A 10 13.41 -8.04 -9.05
N VAL A 11 12.80 -7.55 -7.97
CA VAL A 11 13.46 -6.90 -6.84
C VAL A 11 13.34 -7.80 -5.62
N LEU A 12 14.47 -8.36 -5.19
CA LEU A 12 14.57 -9.10 -3.94
C LEU A 12 14.55 -8.12 -2.77
N HIS A 13 13.63 -8.33 -1.82
CA HIS A 13 13.38 -7.41 -0.72
C HIS A 13 13.04 -8.16 0.57
N GLY A 14 13.42 -7.58 1.72
CA GLY A 14 13.01 -8.11 3.04
C GLY A 14 11.50 -7.97 3.24
N THR A 15 10.86 -8.96 3.87
CA THR A 15 9.39 -9.02 3.88
C THR A 15 8.73 -7.92 4.72
N ASP A 16 9.37 -7.41 5.77
CA ASP A 16 8.75 -6.49 6.73
C ASP A 16 8.27 -5.16 6.13
N THR A 17 9.00 -4.61 5.16
CA THR A 17 8.65 -3.33 4.52
C THR A 17 8.35 -3.47 3.03
N LEU A 18 8.23 -4.71 2.53
CA LEU A 18 8.04 -5.01 1.11
C LEU A 18 6.80 -4.28 0.54
N SER A 19 5.65 -4.36 1.22
CA SER A 19 4.42 -3.68 0.77
C SER A 19 4.55 -2.16 0.75
N TYR A 20 5.35 -1.56 1.64
CA TYR A 20 5.63 -0.12 1.62
C TYR A 20 6.47 0.26 0.40
N THR A 21 7.55 -0.48 0.13
CA THR A 21 8.38 -0.26 -1.05
C THR A 21 7.60 -0.46 -2.34
N ALA A 22 6.77 -1.52 -2.44
CA ALA A 22 5.92 -1.78 -3.58
C ALA A 22 4.89 -0.64 -3.81
N SER A 23 4.30 -0.14 -2.73
CA SER A 23 3.37 1.00 -2.79
C SER A 23 4.07 2.27 -3.28
N ALA A 24 5.23 2.61 -2.70
CA ALA A 24 6.01 3.78 -3.09
C ALA A 24 6.41 3.72 -4.57
N LEU A 25 6.99 2.60 -5.03
CA LEU A 25 7.38 2.42 -6.43
C LEU A 25 6.19 2.55 -7.39
N SER A 26 4.99 2.09 -7.01
CA SER A 26 3.82 2.22 -7.88
C SER A 26 3.43 3.67 -8.19
N PHE A 27 3.77 4.62 -7.30
CA PHE A 27 3.55 6.05 -7.54
C PHE A 27 4.79 6.74 -8.13
N MET A 28 5.99 6.26 -7.78
CA MET A 28 7.24 6.83 -8.28
C MET A 28 7.48 6.50 -9.75
N LEU A 29 7.07 5.31 -10.20
CA LEU A 29 7.31 4.79 -11.55
C LEU A 29 6.14 5.16 -12.49
N GLU A 30 6.11 6.41 -12.93
CA GLU A 30 5.08 6.92 -13.83
C GLU A 30 5.25 6.38 -15.25
N SER A 31 4.13 6.09 -15.92
CA SER A 31 4.10 5.55 -17.28
C SER A 31 4.94 4.27 -17.42
N LEU A 32 4.87 3.42 -16.39
CA LEU A 32 5.48 2.11 -16.35
C LEU A 32 4.86 1.21 -17.44
N GLY A 33 5.71 0.69 -18.33
CA GLY A 33 5.32 -0.19 -19.43
C GLY A 33 5.86 -1.62 -19.30
N LYS A 34 6.60 -1.90 -18.22
CA LYS A 34 7.26 -3.19 -17.94
C LYS A 34 6.96 -3.60 -16.51
N ILE A 35 6.84 -4.90 -16.29
CA ILE A 35 6.52 -5.45 -14.97
C ILE A 35 7.67 -5.22 -13.99
N VAL A 36 7.33 -4.86 -12.75
CA VAL A 36 8.26 -4.80 -11.62
C VAL A 36 7.71 -5.66 -10.50
N ILE A 37 8.31 -6.81 -10.23
CA ILE A 37 7.88 -7.71 -9.15
C ILE A 37 8.81 -7.56 -7.96
N LEU A 38 8.25 -7.18 -6.82
CA LEU A 38 8.92 -7.32 -5.52
C LEU A 38 8.61 -8.70 -4.96
N THR A 39 9.64 -9.39 -4.50
CA THR A 39 9.49 -10.69 -3.84
C THR A 39 10.58 -10.88 -2.78
N GLY A 40 10.44 -11.95 -1.99
CA GLY A 40 11.38 -12.28 -0.93
C GLY A 40 11.07 -13.67 -0.39
N SER A 41 11.48 -13.94 0.84
CA SER A 41 11.22 -15.19 1.52
C SER A 41 11.08 -14.99 3.03
N GLN A 42 10.31 -15.84 3.69
CA GLN A 42 10.29 -15.90 5.15
C GLN A 42 11.51 -16.66 5.69
N VAL A 43 12.00 -17.61 4.91
CA VAL A 43 13.15 -18.44 5.27
C VAL A 43 14.29 -18.20 4.29
N PRO A 44 15.56 -18.04 4.73
CA PRO A 44 16.70 -17.83 3.85
C PRO A 44 16.80 -18.90 2.74
N ILE A 45 17.20 -18.50 1.53
CA ILE A 45 17.14 -19.36 0.32
C ILE A 45 17.95 -20.67 0.44
N PHE A 46 18.95 -20.70 1.31
CA PHE A 46 19.81 -21.87 1.52
C PHE A 46 19.28 -22.86 2.56
N ASP A 47 18.15 -22.57 3.21
CA ASP A 47 17.53 -23.51 4.13
C ASP A 47 16.63 -24.50 3.37
N SER A 48 16.59 -25.74 3.86
CA SER A 48 15.81 -26.85 3.33
C SER A 48 14.32 -26.58 3.19
N ARG A 49 13.76 -25.70 4.03
CA ARG A 49 12.34 -25.34 4.04
C ARG A 49 12.05 -23.98 3.42
N SER A 50 12.98 -23.45 2.63
CA SER A 50 12.85 -22.10 2.08
C SER A 50 11.72 -21.97 1.07
N ASP A 51 10.93 -20.92 1.23
CA ASP A 51 9.98 -20.42 0.22
C ASP A 51 10.66 -19.53 -0.84
N GLY A 52 11.93 -19.18 -0.64
CA GLY A 52 12.63 -18.20 -1.49
C GLY A 52 12.94 -18.69 -2.90
N LEU A 53 13.22 -19.98 -3.08
CA LEU A 53 13.48 -20.53 -4.42
C LEU A 53 12.23 -20.44 -5.29
N ASP A 54 11.09 -20.88 -4.77
CA ASP A 54 9.81 -20.89 -5.49
C ASP A 54 9.31 -19.47 -5.77
N ASN A 55 9.39 -18.57 -4.77
CA ASN A 55 9.04 -17.16 -4.93
C ASN A 55 9.88 -16.49 -6.02
N PHE A 56 11.19 -16.72 -6.01
CA PHE A 56 12.11 -16.12 -6.98
C PHE A 56 11.91 -16.66 -8.39
N LEU A 57 11.86 -17.99 -8.56
CA LEU A 57 11.67 -18.62 -9.87
C LEU A 57 10.33 -18.22 -10.49
N SER A 58 9.25 -18.25 -9.71
CA SER A 58 7.92 -17.87 -10.20
C SER A 58 7.88 -16.40 -10.60
N SER A 59 8.54 -15.52 -9.83
CA SER A 59 8.67 -14.10 -10.18
C SER A 59 9.40 -13.91 -11.52
N LEU A 60 10.50 -14.62 -11.77
CA LEU A 60 11.22 -14.55 -13.04
C LEU A 60 10.38 -15.06 -14.21
N ILE A 61 9.70 -16.20 -14.05
CA ILE A 61 8.83 -16.77 -15.08
C ILE A 61 7.72 -15.79 -15.42
N ILE A 62 7.07 -15.21 -14.41
CA ILE A 62 6.00 -14.23 -14.60
C ILE A 62 6.54 -12.99 -15.33
N ALA A 63 7.66 -12.45 -14.84
CA ALA A 63 8.24 -11.23 -15.39
C ALA A 63 8.68 -11.37 -16.86
N ALA A 64 9.13 -12.56 -17.26
CA ALA A 64 9.60 -12.83 -18.62
C ALA A 64 8.47 -13.17 -19.61
N ASN A 65 7.36 -13.76 -19.14
CA ASN A 65 6.36 -14.36 -20.04
C ASN A 65 5.01 -13.63 -20.06
N TYR A 66 4.74 -12.73 -19.11
CA TYR A 66 3.43 -12.10 -18.96
C TYR A 66 3.53 -10.58 -18.96
N ASN A 67 2.71 -9.93 -19.79
CA ASN A 67 2.67 -8.48 -19.91
C ASN A 67 1.74 -7.87 -18.85
N ILE A 68 2.32 -7.45 -17.73
CA ILE A 68 1.65 -6.80 -16.60
C ILE A 68 2.42 -5.53 -16.25
N PRO A 69 2.09 -4.36 -16.83
CA PRO A 69 2.86 -3.13 -16.68
C PRO A 69 2.57 -2.43 -15.33
N GLU A 70 2.76 -3.14 -14.22
CA GLU A 70 2.51 -2.67 -12.88
C GLU A 70 3.66 -3.03 -11.94
N VAL A 71 3.71 -2.32 -10.80
CA VAL A 71 4.48 -2.77 -9.64
C VAL A 71 3.65 -3.80 -8.89
N CYS A 72 4.20 -5.01 -8.73
CA CYS A 72 3.53 -6.15 -8.15
C CYS A 72 4.31 -6.70 -6.95
N VAL A 73 3.62 -7.47 -6.12
CA VAL A 73 4.22 -8.32 -5.09
C VAL A 73 3.89 -9.76 -5.42
N TYR A 74 4.91 -10.62 -5.48
CA TYR A 74 4.72 -12.06 -5.60
C TYR A 74 5.09 -12.76 -4.31
N PHE A 75 4.17 -13.54 -3.75
CA PHE A 75 4.42 -14.35 -2.55
C PHE A 75 3.50 -15.57 -2.51
N GLY A 76 4.06 -16.73 -2.17
CA GLY A 76 3.34 -18.01 -2.19
C GLY A 76 2.95 -18.36 -3.62
N THR A 77 1.65 -18.29 -3.93
CA THR A 77 1.11 -18.56 -5.27
C THR A 77 0.42 -17.35 -5.89
N ASN A 78 0.45 -16.18 -5.25
CA ASN A 78 -0.29 -15.00 -5.69
C ASN A 78 0.64 -13.89 -6.19
N LEU A 79 0.34 -13.37 -7.39
CA LEU A 79 0.83 -12.08 -7.86
C LEU A 79 -0.23 -11.02 -7.55
N MET A 80 0.11 -10.06 -6.70
CA MET A 80 -0.80 -9.02 -6.23
C MET A 80 -0.34 -7.64 -6.70
N ARG A 81 -1.30 -6.71 -6.87
CA ARG A 81 -0.98 -5.30 -7.15
C ARG A 81 -0.24 -4.69 -5.95
N GLY A 82 0.93 -4.07 -6.20
CA GLY A 82 1.86 -3.66 -5.14
C GLY A 82 1.23 -2.76 -4.07
N ASN A 83 0.53 -1.71 -4.51
CA ASN A 83 -0.16 -0.75 -3.63
C ASN A 83 -1.48 -1.23 -3.03
N ARG A 84 -1.82 -2.52 -3.20
CA ARG A 84 -2.96 -3.17 -2.55
C ARG A 84 -2.53 -4.23 -1.54
N THR A 85 -1.23 -4.47 -1.40
CA THR A 85 -0.72 -5.52 -0.53
C THR A 85 -0.48 -5.06 0.90
N CYS A 86 -0.64 -5.97 1.85
CA CYS A 86 -0.14 -5.84 3.21
C CYS A 86 0.45 -7.16 3.71
N LYS A 87 1.43 -7.08 4.62
CA LYS A 87 1.93 -8.27 5.32
C LYS A 87 0.94 -8.63 6.43
N ILE A 88 0.29 -9.77 6.31
CA ILE A 88 -0.73 -10.27 7.25
C ILE A 88 -0.19 -11.29 8.25
N SER A 89 0.98 -11.88 7.98
CA SER A 89 1.61 -12.85 8.87
C SER A 89 3.11 -12.67 8.96
N ALA A 90 3.64 -12.77 10.19
CA ALA A 90 5.07 -12.75 10.46
C ALA A 90 5.73 -14.14 10.34
N THR A 91 4.94 -15.22 10.27
CA THR A 91 5.44 -16.60 10.36
C THR A 91 4.92 -17.53 9.27
N SER A 92 3.78 -17.22 8.66
CA SER A 92 3.22 -18.02 7.55
C SER A 92 3.98 -17.74 6.25
N PHE A 93 4.08 -18.76 5.38
CA PHE A 93 4.50 -18.58 3.98
C PHE A 93 3.46 -17.80 3.16
N GLU A 94 2.18 -17.89 3.52
CA GLU A 94 1.14 -16.96 3.06
C GLU A 94 1.21 -15.66 3.87
N ALA A 95 2.33 -14.96 3.70
CA ALA A 95 2.70 -13.80 4.52
C ALA A 95 1.98 -12.51 4.11
N PHE A 96 1.54 -12.42 2.86
CA PHE A 96 0.96 -11.23 2.24
C PHE A 96 -0.43 -11.50 1.69
N ASP A 97 -1.28 -10.49 1.76
CA ASP A 97 -2.62 -10.51 1.17
C ASP A 97 -2.94 -9.15 0.53
N SER A 98 -4.01 -9.12 -0.27
CA SER A 98 -4.59 -7.94 -0.90
C SER A 98 -6.07 -7.84 -0.54
N PRO A 99 -6.42 -7.38 0.68
CA PRO A 99 -7.76 -7.58 1.26
C PRO A 99 -8.91 -6.88 0.54
N ASN A 100 -8.60 -5.89 -0.31
CA ASN A 100 -9.57 -5.05 -1.00
C ASN A 100 -9.43 -5.12 -2.54
N PHE A 101 -8.58 -6.00 -3.07
CA PHE A 101 -8.40 -6.14 -4.51
C PHE A 101 -7.94 -7.56 -4.85
N PRO A 102 -8.53 -8.25 -5.85
CA PRO A 102 -8.12 -9.61 -6.17
C PRO A 102 -6.66 -9.69 -6.67
N PRO A 103 -5.97 -10.83 -6.52
CA PRO A 103 -4.68 -11.07 -7.17
C PRO A 103 -4.77 -10.86 -8.68
N LEU A 104 -3.69 -10.32 -9.28
CA LEU A 104 -3.56 -10.15 -10.73
C LEU A 104 -3.26 -11.48 -11.43
N ALA A 105 -2.55 -12.38 -10.75
CA ALA A 105 -2.32 -13.73 -11.23
C ALA A 105 -2.23 -14.74 -10.09
N LYS A 106 -2.55 -16.01 -10.39
CA LYS A 106 -2.34 -17.16 -9.51
C LYS A 106 -1.43 -18.17 -10.19
N ALA A 107 -0.31 -18.50 -9.55
CA ALA A 107 0.67 -19.46 -10.01
C ALA A 107 0.49 -20.79 -9.26
N ASN A 108 -0.53 -21.55 -9.66
CA ASN A 108 -0.76 -22.91 -9.16
C ASN A 108 -0.02 -23.90 -10.10
N ILE A 109 -0.67 -25.02 -10.48
CA ILE A 109 -0.15 -25.93 -11.52
C ILE A 109 0.13 -25.18 -12.84
N LYS A 110 -0.68 -24.17 -13.12
CA LYS A 110 -0.48 -23.21 -14.23
C LYS A 110 -0.57 -21.79 -13.68
N ILE A 111 0.05 -20.86 -14.40
CA ILE A 111 -0.07 -19.43 -14.13
C ILE A 111 -1.29 -18.90 -14.88
N GLU A 112 -2.27 -18.40 -14.12
CA GLU A 112 -3.51 -17.83 -14.61
C GLU A 112 -3.53 -16.33 -14.29
N VAL A 113 -3.64 -15.49 -15.32
CA VAL A 113 -3.63 -14.01 -15.18
C VAL A 113 -5.02 -13.46 -15.43
N ASP A 114 -5.54 -12.62 -14.53
CA ASP A 114 -6.76 -11.84 -14.78
C ASP A 114 -6.42 -10.51 -15.45
N TYR A 115 -6.33 -10.54 -16.78
CA TYR A 115 -6.02 -9.36 -17.58
C TYR A 115 -7.04 -8.22 -17.45
N ARG A 116 -8.25 -8.49 -16.94
CA ARG A 116 -9.29 -7.45 -16.71
C ARG A 116 -9.03 -6.66 -15.44
N ALA A 117 -8.28 -7.23 -14.49
CA ALA A 117 -7.89 -6.56 -13.26
C ALA A 117 -6.68 -5.62 -13.44
N ILE A 118 -5.92 -5.81 -14.53
CA ILE A 118 -4.71 -5.04 -14.84
C ILE A 118 -5.07 -3.63 -15.29
N PHE A 119 -4.43 -2.64 -14.68
CA PHE A 119 -4.52 -1.25 -15.10
C PHE A 119 -3.72 -1.06 -16.39
N ARG A 120 -4.36 -0.50 -17.41
CA ARG A 120 -3.71 -0.17 -18.68
C ARG A 120 -3.88 1.33 -18.93
N PRO A 121 -2.81 2.12 -18.92
CA PRO A 121 -2.92 3.53 -19.27
C PRO A 121 -3.43 3.67 -20.71
N CYS A 122 -4.34 4.61 -20.92
CA CYS A 122 -4.90 4.92 -22.25
C CYS A 122 -4.00 5.84 -23.08
N THR A 123 -2.94 6.39 -22.46
CA THR A 123 -1.98 7.32 -23.07
C THR A 123 -0.60 6.67 -23.12
N LEU A 124 0.10 6.88 -24.23
CA LEU A 124 1.45 6.39 -24.43
C LEU A 124 2.43 7.52 -24.08
N GLU A 125 2.92 7.49 -22.86
CA GLU A 125 3.90 8.45 -22.37
C GLU A 125 5.24 7.77 -22.07
N LYS A 126 6.31 8.57 -22.05
CA LYS A 126 7.64 8.06 -21.74
C LYS A 126 7.74 7.80 -20.23
N PHE A 127 8.28 6.64 -19.88
CA PHE A 127 8.57 6.27 -18.49
C PHE A 127 9.35 7.37 -17.75
N HIS A 128 8.85 7.74 -16.56
CA HIS A 128 9.43 8.77 -15.71
C HIS A 128 9.51 8.29 -14.25
N VAL A 129 10.52 8.79 -13.52
CA VAL A 129 10.72 8.43 -12.12
C VAL A 129 10.64 9.67 -11.25
N HIS A 130 9.64 9.69 -10.36
CA HIS A 130 9.50 10.69 -9.30
C HIS A 130 10.26 10.24 -8.06
N THR A 131 11.32 10.97 -7.68
CA THR A 131 12.13 10.62 -6.49
C THR A 131 11.88 11.50 -5.27
N SER A 132 11.07 12.56 -5.42
CA SER A 132 10.76 13.49 -4.34
C SER A 132 9.63 12.92 -3.48
N LEU A 133 9.93 12.59 -2.22
CA LEU A 133 8.97 12.15 -1.22
C LEU A 133 9.03 13.06 -0.01
N ASN A 134 7.88 13.50 0.47
CA ASN A 134 7.79 14.30 1.70
C ASN A 134 7.88 13.40 2.93
N ARG A 135 8.82 13.70 3.82
CA ARG A 135 9.05 12.94 5.06
C ARG A 135 8.20 13.43 6.23
N ASN A 136 7.57 14.60 6.09
CA ASN A 136 6.74 15.24 7.11
C ASN A 136 5.31 14.67 7.12
N VAL A 137 5.18 13.34 7.05
CA VAL A 137 3.90 12.63 7.05
C VAL A 137 3.83 11.66 8.23
N GLY A 138 2.70 11.67 8.95
CA GLY A 138 2.47 10.81 10.11
C GLY A 138 1.34 9.80 9.89
N LEU A 139 1.40 8.67 10.59
CA LEU A 139 0.28 7.72 10.72
C LEU A 139 -0.32 7.87 12.13
N LEU A 140 -1.55 8.39 12.23
CA LEU A 140 -2.25 8.58 13.50
C LEU A 140 -3.36 7.54 13.65
N ARG A 141 -3.18 6.57 14.54
CA ARG A 141 -4.21 5.58 14.84
C ARG A 141 -5.05 6.01 16.04
N ILE A 142 -6.36 6.16 15.82
CA ILE A 142 -7.31 6.48 16.89
C ILE A 142 -7.56 5.24 17.76
N PHE A 143 -7.63 5.40 19.07
CA PHE A 143 -7.99 4.33 20.00
C PHE A 143 -8.82 4.90 21.17
N PRO A 144 -9.57 4.06 21.91
CA PRO A 144 -10.38 4.54 23.02
C PRO A 144 -9.53 5.24 24.08
N SER A 145 -10.04 6.31 24.67
CA SER A 145 -9.33 7.12 25.68
C SER A 145 -8.12 7.91 25.18
N MET A 146 -7.92 8.01 23.86
CA MET A 146 -6.92 8.90 23.29
C MET A 146 -7.21 10.37 23.67
N THR A 147 -6.19 11.04 24.21
CA THR A 147 -6.32 12.41 24.70
C THR A 147 -6.09 13.42 23.59
N THR A 148 -6.75 14.56 23.68
CA THR A 148 -6.60 15.67 22.72
C THR A 148 -5.19 16.25 22.73
N HIS A 149 -4.52 16.19 23.89
CA HIS A 149 -3.12 16.58 23.99
C HIS A 149 -2.21 15.74 23.07
N LEU A 150 -2.43 14.42 22.99
CA LEU A 150 -1.66 13.55 22.10
C LEU A 150 -1.89 13.89 20.62
N ILE A 151 -3.15 14.14 20.23
CA ILE A 151 -3.50 14.53 18.85
C ILE A 151 -2.85 15.86 18.50
N LYS A 152 -2.99 16.85 19.39
CA LYS A 152 -2.39 18.16 19.20
C LYS A 152 -0.87 18.10 19.07
N ALA A 153 -0.21 17.32 19.93
CA ALA A 153 1.24 17.13 19.90
C ALA A 153 1.69 16.44 18.60
N PHE A 154 0.93 15.42 18.15
CA PHE A 154 1.21 14.70 16.92
C PHE A 154 1.09 15.60 15.68
N LEU A 155 0.12 16.51 15.64
CA LEU A 155 -0.15 17.41 14.51
C LEU A 155 0.65 18.72 14.56
N GLN A 156 1.65 18.84 15.45
CA GLN A 156 2.55 19.99 15.44
C GLN A 156 3.50 19.95 14.22
N PRO A 157 4.02 21.12 13.79
CA PRO A 157 5.13 21.17 12.86
C PRO A 157 6.28 20.24 13.29
N PRO A 158 6.96 19.57 12.35
CA PRO A 158 6.93 19.83 10.91
C PRO A 158 5.86 19.06 10.13
N ILE A 159 4.88 18.39 10.76
CA ILE A 159 3.90 17.56 10.05
C ILE A 159 3.10 18.36 9.02
N GLU A 160 3.12 17.89 7.78
CA GLU A 160 2.43 18.44 6.61
C GLU A 160 1.33 17.50 6.09
N GLY A 161 1.35 16.22 6.48
CA GLY A 161 0.30 15.27 6.16
C GLY A 161 0.08 14.22 7.26
N VAL A 162 -1.14 13.72 7.39
CA VAL A 162 -1.48 12.65 8.33
C VAL A 162 -2.43 11.65 7.70
N VAL A 163 -2.07 10.37 7.80
CA VAL A 163 -2.98 9.25 7.55
C VAL A 163 -3.66 8.91 8.87
N LEU A 164 -4.96 9.22 8.96
CA LEU A 164 -5.77 8.99 10.15
C LEU A 164 -6.42 7.60 10.07
N GLN A 165 -6.04 6.67 10.94
CA GLN A 165 -6.72 5.37 11.05
C GLN A 165 -7.88 5.46 12.05
N SER A 166 -9.11 5.50 11.53
CA SER A 166 -10.35 5.58 12.29
C SER A 166 -11.10 4.24 12.33
N TYR A 167 -12.20 4.16 13.07
CA TYR A 167 -12.90 2.89 13.30
C TYR A 167 -13.84 2.53 12.15
N GLY A 168 -13.95 1.22 11.84
CA GLY A 168 -14.98 0.69 10.97
C GLY A 168 -15.04 1.42 9.62
N ALA A 169 -16.18 2.02 9.30
CA ALA A 169 -16.41 2.73 8.05
C ALA A 169 -15.82 4.16 8.00
N GLY A 170 -14.86 4.51 8.87
CA GLY A 170 -14.24 5.84 8.88
C GLY A 170 -14.59 6.72 10.07
N ASN A 171 -15.05 6.15 11.18
CA ASN A 171 -15.70 6.86 12.28
C ASN A 171 -14.72 7.29 13.38
N VAL A 172 -14.91 8.50 13.88
CA VAL A 172 -14.33 9.01 15.13
C VAL A 172 -15.42 9.23 16.19
N PRO A 173 -15.08 9.25 17.49
CA PRO A 173 -16.07 9.40 18.55
C PRO A 173 -16.85 10.73 18.43
N MET A 174 -18.18 10.66 18.26
CA MET A 174 -19.02 11.84 18.04
C MET A 174 -19.13 12.77 19.26
N ASN A 175 -18.93 12.24 20.46
CA ASN A 175 -18.94 13.01 21.71
C ASN A 175 -17.60 13.70 22.03
N ARG A 176 -16.70 13.76 21.05
CA ARG A 176 -15.34 14.31 21.18
C ARG A 176 -15.08 15.40 20.15
N GLU A 177 -15.82 16.50 20.27
CA GLU A 177 -15.63 17.70 19.45
C GLU A 177 -14.20 18.26 19.54
N ASP A 178 -13.55 18.06 20.68
CA ASP A 178 -12.15 18.41 20.90
C ASP A 178 -11.19 17.74 19.89
N ILE A 179 -11.46 16.50 19.49
CA ILE A 179 -10.68 15.80 18.45
C ILE A 179 -10.90 16.45 17.08
N ILE A 180 -12.16 16.68 16.71
CA ILE A 180 -12.54 17.31 15.44
C ILE A 180 -11.94 18.72 15.33
N ASN A 181 -11.95 19.48 16.42
CA ASN A 181 -11.39 20.82 16.48
C ASN A 181 -9.87 20.83 16.26
N GLU A 182 -9.12 19.88 16.81
CA GLU A 182 -7.68 19.78 16.56
C GLU A 182 -7.36 19.36 15.12
N LEU A 183 -8.16 18.45 14.54
CA LEU A 183 -8.04 18.07 13.12
C LEU A 183 -8.34 19.28 12.20
N SER A 184 -9.42 20.00 12.45
CA SER A 184 -9.78 21.22 11.73
C SER A 184 -8.75 22.35 11.91
N ALA A 185 -8.13 22.44 13.09
CA ALA A 185 -7.02 23.37 13.31
C ALA A 185 -5.79 22.96 12.49
N ALA A 186 -5.52 21.66 12.32
CA ALA A 186 -4.41 21.17 11.51
C ALA A 186 -4.64 21.39 10.01
N THR A 187 -5.82 21.06 9.49
CA THR A 187 -6.17 21.30 8.08
C THR A 187 -6.11 22.78 7.72
N ARG A 188 -6.57 23.67 8.61
CA ARG A 188 -6.41 25.13 8.45
C ARG A 188 -4.95 25.60 8.43
N ARG A 189 -4.01 24.86 9.03
CA ARG A 189 -2.56 25.13 8.91
C ARG A 189 -1.96 24.56 7.62
N GLY A 190 -2.74 23.89 6.78
CA GLY A 190 -2.29 23.26 5.55
C GLY A 190 -1.90 21.79 5.69
N VAL A 191 -2.15 21.15 6.84
CA VAL A 191 -1.90 19.71 7.02
C VAL A 191 -2.93 18.91 6.24
N ILE A 192 -2.49 18.06 5.31
CA ILE A 192 -3.37 17.15 4.58
C ILE A 192 -3.77 16.00 5.49
N VAL A 193 -5.08 15.82 5.74
CA VAL A 193 -5.59 14.68 6.51
C VAL A 193 -6.21 13.69 5.53
N VAL A 194 -5.84 12.41 5.62
CA VAL A 194 -6.43 11.32 4.83
C VAL A 194 -6.99 10.28 5.79
N ASN A 195 -8.32 10.11 5.80
CA ASN A 195 -8.98 9.14 6.65
C ASN A 195 -8.98 7.73 6.03
N ILE A 196 -8.52 6.73 6.79
CA ILE A 196 -8.58 5.31 6.44
C ILE A 196 -9.15 4.48 7.60
N THR A 197 -9.64 3.28 7.30
CA THR A 197 -10.10 2.35 8.33
C THR A 197 -8.94 1.62 9.02
N GLN A 198 -9.13 1.30 10.29
CA GLN A 198 -8.30 0.36 11.03
C GLN A 198 -8.56 -1.11 10.67
N CYS A 199 -9.70 -1.40 10.03
CA CYS A 199 -10.07 -2.75 9.61
C CYS A 199 -9.18 -3.23 8.45
N ALA A 200 -8.90 -4.54 8.39
CA ALA A 200 -8.06 -5.12 7.35
C ALA A 200 -8.69 -5.03 5.95
N THR A 201 -10.02 -5.10 5.86
CA THR A 201 -10.81 -5.00 4.63
C THR A 201 -11.95 -4.00 4.80
N GLY A 202 -12.49 -3.51 3.69
CA GLY A 202 -13.56 -2.51 3.64
C GLY A 202 -13.10 -1.15 3.13
N CYS A 203 -14.03 -0.20 3.13
CA CYS A 203 -13.81 1.18 2.70
C CYS A 203 -14.37 2.18 3.73
N VAL A 204 -13.78 3.38 3.74
CA VAL A 204 -14.35 4.53 4.45
C VAL A 204 -15.56 5.04 3.67
N THR A 205 -16.65 5.36 4.37
CA THR A 205 -17.89 5.86 3.77
C THR A 205 -18.48 7.00 4.61
N ASN A 206 -19.12 7.96 3.96
CA ASN A 206 -19.68 9.15 4.64
C ASN A 206 -21.14 8.91 5.09
N THR A 207 -21.51 7.63 5.23
CA THR A 207 -22.87 7.19 5.56
C THR A 207 -23.26 7.54 6.99
N TYR A 208 -22.28 7.65 7.90
CA TYR A 208 -22.50 7.98 9.31
C TYR A 208 -22.17 9.44 9.60
N ALA A 209 -22.87 10.04 10.58
CA ALA A 209 -22.66 11.43 10.98
C ALA A 209 -21.19 11.75 11.35
N SER A 210 -20.49 10.78 11.94
CA SER A 210 -19.05 10.88 12.23
C SER A 210 -18.15 11.00 11.01
N GLY A 211 -18.53 10.44 9.86
CA GLY A 211 -17.78 10.61 8.60
C GLY A 211 -17.93 12.02 8.04
N LYS A 212 -19.15 12.57 8.07
CA LYS A 212 -19.40 13.96 7.64
C LYS A 212 -18.65 15.00 8.47
N LEU A 213 -18.53 14.78 9.78
CA LEU A 213 -17.76 15.68 10.65
C LEU A 213 -16.27 15.73 10.27
N LEU A 214 -15.72 14.63 9.75
CA LEU A 214 -14.35 14.60 9.24
C LEU A 214 -14.23 15.32 7.91
N ASP A 215 -15.17 15.10 6.98
CA ASP A 215 -15.23 15.87 5.73
C ASP A 215 -15.30 17.39 6.00
N GLU A 216 -16.16 17.80 6.94
CA GLU A 216 -16.33 19.20 7.36
C GLU A 216 -15.06 19.76 8.03
N ALA A 217 -14.28 18.91 8.70
CA ALA A 217 -12.97 19.26 9.25
C ALA A 217 -11.87 19.34 8.18
N GLY A 218 -12.16 19.00 6.92
CA GLY A 218 -11.23 19.03 5.80
C GLY A 218 -10.38 17.77 5.64
N ALA A 219 -10.86 16.63 6.15
CA ALA A 219 -10.22 15.31 6.03
C ALA A 219 -10.81 14.45 4.90
#